data_AF-A0A531KMT6-F1
#
_entry.id   AF-A0A531KMT6-F1
#
_cell.length_a   1.000
_cell.length_b   1.000
_cell.length_c   1.000
_cell.angle_alpha   90.00
_cell.angle_beta   90.00
_cell.angle_gamma   90.00
#
_symmetry.space_group_name_H-M   'P 1'
#
loop_
_entity.id
_entity.type
_entity.pdbx_description
1 polymer ?
#
loop_
_entity_poly.entity_id
_entity_poly.type
_entity_poly.pdbx_seq_one_letter_code
_entity_poly.pdbx_strand_id
1 'polypeptide(L)'
;GEAFGPLIALAGEERVRLGLATGGEPDPKPTPAEQASDRAIMRRGLEWCARHGITSIQNMDGNLHQLELLSEIEAEGGLLCRVQVPFHYKNFMTLDMLDKASDMAERYNGEWLSSGMVKVFYDGVLDSWTAVMVEPYADRPDWLGEPLFTPQQFIDLAVAVDRRGLQIAVHSIGDGAVRAVLDGYEAAQKANGRRDSRHRVEHIEVVTAADIP
;
A
#
# COMPACT_ATOMS: atom_id res chain seq x y z
N GLY A 1 17.53 -3.52 -10.02
CA GLY A 1 17.17 -4.53 -9.00
C GLY A 1 17.75 -4.09 -7.67
N GLU A 2 16.99 -4.21 -6.60
CA GLU A 2 17.44 -3.80 -5.25
C GLU A 2 18.65 -4.62 -4.78
N ALA A 3 19.61 -3.96 -4.12
CA ALA A 3 20.87 -4.57 -3.70
C ALA A 3 20.71 -5.73 -2.70
N PHE A 4 19.59 -5.78 -1.96
CA PHE A 4 19.34 -6.80 -0.93
C PHE A 4 18.60 -8.04 -1.45
N GLY A 5 18.10 -8.03 -2.69
CA GLY A 5 17.34 -9.14 -3.27
C GLY A 5 18.02 -10.52 -3.14
N PRO A 6 19.30 -10.66 -3.53
CA PRO A 6 20.03 -11.93 -3.41
C PRO A 6 20.19 -12.43 -1.96
N LEU A 7 20.27 -11.52 -0.98
CA LEU A 7 20.37 -11.90 0.44
C LEU A 7 19.04 -12.46 0.97
N ILE A 8 17.93 -11.86 0.57
CA ILE A 8 16.58 -12.32 0.96
C ILE A 8 16.28 -13.67 0.32
N ALA A 9 16.66 -13.85 -0.95
CA ALA A 9 16.57 -15.13 -1.65
C ALA A 9 17.36 -16.22 -0.93
N LEU A 10 18.61 -15.92 -0.53
CA LEU A 10 19.46 -16.85 0.21
C LEU A 10 18.89 -17.21 1.60
N ALA A 11 18.22 -16.26 2.26
CA ALA A 11 17.57 -16.47 3.54
C ALA A 11 16.28 -17.30 3.44
N GLY A 12 15.73 -17.51 2.23
CA GLY A 12 14.44 -18.18 2.04
C GLY A 12 13.25 -17.37 2.55
N GLU A 13 13.42 -16.05 2.68
CA GLU A 13 12.44 -15.12 3.26
C GLU A 13 11.68 -14.32 2.18
N GLU A 14 11.74 -14.71 0.91
CA GLU A 14 11.10 -13.96 -0.19
C GLU A 14 9.59 -13.72 0.02
N ARG A 15 8.92 -14.64 0.72
CA ARG A 15 7.48 -14.51 1.07
C ARG A 15 7.15 -13.22 1.79
N VAL A 16 8.06 -12.71 2.63
CA VAL A 16 7.81 -11.48 3.41
C VAL A 16 7.70 -10.25 2.51
N ARG A 17 8.16 -10.34 1.25
CA ARG A 17 8.15 -9.24 0.28
C ARG A 17 7.04 -9.31 -0.76
N LEU A 18 6.26 -10.40 -0.80
CA LEU A 18 5.25 -10.59 -1.84
C LEU A 18 4.19 -9.48 -1.85
N GLY A 19 3.76 -9.01 -0.67
CA GLY A 19 2.84 -7.88 -0.56
C GLY A 19 3.36 -6.61 -1.25
N LEU A 20 4.61 -6.22 -1.00
CA LEU A 20 5.25 -5.09 -1.68
C LEU A 20 5.44 -5.34 -3.18
N ALA A 21 6.04 -6.48 -3.53
CA ALA A 21 6.52 -6.74 -4.87
C ALA A 21 5.37 -7.00 -5.86
N THR A 22 4.39 -7.81 -5.47
CA THR A 22 3.33 -8.28 -6.36
C THR A 22 1.93 -7.91 -5.88
N GLY A 23 1.76 -7.51 -4.62
CA GLY A 23 0.44 -7.43 -3.98
C GLY A 23 -0.24 -8.81 -3.82
N GLY A 24 0.50 -9.88 -4.10
CA GLY A 24 0.02 -11.25 -4.10
C GLY A 24 0.33 -11.98 -2.80
N GLU A 25 -0.06 -13.24 -2.76
CA GLU A 25 0.15 -14.15 -1.64
C GLU A 25 1.16 -15.24 -1.99
N PRO A 26 1.76 -15.92 -1.00
CA PRO A 26 2.57 -17.11 -1.27
C PRO A 26 1.77 -18.18 -2.03
N ASP A 27 2.32 -18.63 -3.15
CA ASP A 27 1.82 -19.77 -3.92
C ASP A 27 3.00 -20.68 -4.32
N PRO A 28 3.10 -21.91 -3.81
CA PRO A 28 2.17 -22.57 -2.88
C PRO A 28 2.13 -21.91 -1.49
N LYS A 29 1.07 -22.23 -0.72
CA LYS A 29 0.98 -21.82 0.68
C LYS A 29 2.21 -22.27 1.49
N PRO A 30 2.66 -21.48 2.48
CA PRO A 30 3.81 -21.84 3.29
C PRO A 30 3.56 -23.12 4.08
N THR A 31 4.60 -23.91 4.27
CA THR A 31 4.58 -25.04 5.21
C THR A 31 4.43 -24.52 6.65
N PRO A 32 4.02 -25.36 7.61
CA PRO A 32 3.94 -24.95 9.02
C PRO A 32 5.26 -24.40 9.59
N ALA A 33 6.40 -24.93 9.15
CA ALA A 33 7.72 -24.45 9.56
C ALA A 33 8.04 -23.05 9.00
N GLU A 34 7.71 -22.82 7.72
CA GLU A 34 7.86 -21.51 7.08
C GLU A 34 6.92 -20.47 7.69
N GLN A 35 5.66 -20.84 7.94
CA GLN A 35 4.69 -19.96 8.59
C GLN A 35 5.15 -19.56 10.00
N ALA A 36 5.69 -20.50 10.79
CA ALA A 36 6.28 -20.20 12.09
C ALA A 36 7.50 -19.27 11.99
N SER A 37 8.34 -19.45 10.96
CA SER A 37 9.48 -18.57 10.68
C SER A 37 9.03 -17.15 10.33
N ASP A 38 8.09 -17.01 9.40
CA ASP A 38 7.54 -15.72 8.98
C ASP A 38 6.88 -15.00 10.18
N ARG A 39 6.14 -15.74 11.03
CA ARG A 39 5.55 -15.21 12.27
C ARG A 39 6.61 -14.72 13.26
N ALA A 40 7.72 -15.45 13.41
CA ALA A 40 8.82 -15.05 14.28
C ALA A 40 9.51 -13.76 13.79
N ILE A 41 9.66 -13.57 12.48
CA ILE A 41 10.17 -12.32 11.90
C ILE A 41 9.26 -11.15 12.28
N MET A 42 7.95 -11.33 12.09
CA MET A 42 6.96 -10.29 12.38
C MET A 42 6.92 -9.90 13.86
N ARG A 43 6.98 -10.89 14.77
CA ARG A 43 7.08 -10.65 16.22
C ARG A 43 8.31 -9.81 16.58
N ARG A 44 9.49 -10.11 16.01
CA ARG A 44 10.70 -9.32 16.26
C ARG A 44 10.52 -7.86 15.84
N GLY A 45 9.85 -7.61 14.72
CA GLY A 45 9.49 -6.26 14.26
C GLY A 45 8.54 -5.53 15.21
N LEU A 46 7.48 -6.20 15.67
CA LEU A 46 6.53 -5.65 16.63
C LEU A 46 7.18 -5.33 17.99
N GLU A 47 8.01 -6.23 18.51
CA GLU A 47 8.79 -6.01 19.74
C GLU A 47 9.77 -4.84 19.60
N TRP A 48 10.41 -4.71 18.44
CA TRP A 48 11.26 -3.57 18.15
C TRP A 48 10.47 -2.26 18.19
N CYS A 49 9.33 -2.21 17.50
CA CYS A 49 8.45 -1.03 17.50
C CYS A 49 7.98 -0.67 18.91
N ALA A 50 7.46 -1.65 19.66
CA ALA A 50 6.94 -1.46 21.01
C ALA A 50 8.02 -0.98 21.99
N ARG A 51 9.25 -1.52 21.91
CA ARG A 51 10.38 -1.06 22.74
C ARG A 51 10.77 0.40 22.48
N HIS A 52 10.42 0.95 21.32
CA HIS A 52 10.63 2.36 20.99
C HIS A 52 9.38 3.22 21.19
N GLY A 53 8.32 2.69 21.83
CA GLY A 53 7.09 3.42 22.11
C GLY A 53 6.16 3.60 20.91
N ILE A 54 6.41 2.89 19.79
CA ILE A 54 5.49 2.87 18.66
C ILE A 54 4.31 1.96 19.03
N THR A 55 3.10 2.55 19.11
CA THR A 55 1.89 1.83 19.54
C THR A 55 0.94 1.48 18.40
N SER A 56 1.15 2.06 17.21
CA SER A 56 0.31 1.86 16.03
C SER A 56 1.13 1.90 14.75
N ILE A 57 0.81 1.04 13.79
CA ILE A 57 1.54 0.85 12.52
C ILE A 57 0.53 0.71 11.38
N GLN A 58 0.84 1.31 10.24
CA GLN A 58 0.19 1.00 8.97
C GLN A 58 1.20 0.30 8.08
N ASN A 59 1.04 -1.00 7.91
CA ASN A 59 1.98 -1.81 7.15
C ASN A 59 1.61 -1.77 5.66
N MET A 60 2.04 -0.70 4.98
CA MET A 60 1.66 -0.40 3.60
C MET A 60 2.15 -1.42 2.56
N ASP A 61 3.07 -2.29 2.95
CA ASP A 61 3.69 -3.32 2.12
C ASP A 61 3.07 -4.72 2.34
N GLY A 62 1.99 -4.78 3.12
CA GLY A 62 1.37 -6.05 3.48
C GLY A 62 0.35 -6.62 2.50
N ASN A 63 -0.03 -7.85 2.78
CA ASN A 63 -0.96 -8.69 2.01
C ASN A 63 -1.80 -9.56 2.96
N LEU A 64 -2.63 -10.46 2.41
CA LEU A 64 -3.47 -11.33 3.22
C LEU A 64 -2.64 -12.30 4.09
N HIS A 65 -1.54 -12.83 3.57
CA HIS A 65 -0.62 -13.68 4.33
C HIS A 65 -0.11 -12.97 5.58
N GLN A 66 0.32 -11.71 5.46
CA GLN A 66 0.77 -10.94 6.61
C GLN A 66 -0.37 -10.65 7.61
N LEU A 67 -1.61 -10.45 7.15
CA LEU A 67 -2.77 -10.37 8.04
C LEU A 67 -3.01 -11.68 8.80
N GLU A 68 -2.88 -12.83 8.13
CA GLU A 68 -3.01 -14.14 8.77
C GLU A 68 -1.93 -14.34 9.85
N LEU A 69 -0.68 -13.98 9.56
CA LEU A 69 0.41 -14.01 10.56
C LEU A 69 0.14 -13.09 11.76
N LEU A 70 -0.32 -11.86 11.52
CA LEU A 70 -0.66 -10.92 12.59
C LEU A 70 -1.84 -11.41 13.43
N SER A 71 -2.83 -12.04 12.80
CA SER A 71 -4.00 -12.62 13.47
C SER A 71 -3.61 -13.79 14.38
N GLU A 72 -2.68 -14.65 13.93
CA GLU A 72 -2.10 -15.68 14.80
C GLU A 72 -1.36 -15.08 16.00
N ILE A 73 -0.56 -14.03 15.78
CA ILE A 73 0.15 -13.33 16.85
C ILE A 73 -0.84 -12.70 17.84
N GLU A 74 -1.93 -12.10 17.35
CA GLU A 74 -3.00 -11.52 18.17
C GLU A 74 -3.69 -12.60 19.01
N ALA A 75 -4.04 -13.74 18.41
CA ALA A 75 -4.69 -14.85 19.10
C ALA A 75 -3.83 -15.45 20.23
N GLU A 76 -2.50 -15.37 20.11
CA GLU A 76 -1.54 -15.76 21.14
C GLU A 76 -1.29 -14.64 22.19
N GLY A 77 -1.93 -13.48 22.07
CA GLY A 77 -1.73 -12.32 22.95
C GLY A 77 -0.42 -11.55 22.70
N GLY A 78 0.23 -11.78 21.56
CA GLY A 78 1.54 -11.21 21.22
C GLY A 78 1.51 -9.96 20.34
N LEU A 79 0.34 -9.43 19.99
CA LEU A 79 0.23 -8.25 19.12
C LEU A 79 0.46 -6.97 19.94
N LEU A 80 1.69 -6.46 19.90
CA LEU A 80 2.15 -5.36 20.76
C LEU A 80 1.82 -3.95 20.23
N CYS A 81 1.38 -3.85 18.98
CA CYS A 81 1.04 -2.60 18.30
C CYS A 81 -0.32 -2.77 17.63
N ARG A 82 -1.12 -1.71 17.50
CA ARG A 82 -2.26 -1.72 16.58
C ARG A 82 -1.75 -1.72 15.15
N VAL A 83 -2.19 -2.64 14.32
CA VAL A 83 -1.71 -2.76 12.94
C VAL A 83 -2.87 -2.67 11.97
N GLN A 84 -2.72 -1.79 10.98
CA GLN A 84 -3.59 -1.77 9.81
C GLN A 84 -2.82 -2.25 8.58
N VAL A 85 -3.38 -3.21 7.84
CA VAL A 85 -2.78 -3.74 6.61
C VAL A 85 -3.71 -3.47 5.43
N PRO A 86 -3.28 -2.71 4.40
CA PRO A 86 -4.08 -2.47 3.22
C PRO A 86 -4.04 -3.66 2.25
N PHE A 87 -5.01 -3.71 1.35
CA PHE A 87 -4.89 -4.47 0.11
C PHE A 87 -4.01 -3.68 -0.87
N HIS A 88 -2.91 -4.26 -1.35
CA HIS A 88 -2.03 -3.60 -2.31
C HIS A 88 -2.51 -3.85 -3.74
N TYR A 89 -3.09 -2.81 -4.36
CA TYR A 89 -3.56 -2.85 -5.74
C TYR A 89 -2.44 -2.48 -6.72
N LYS A 90 -2.18 -3.32 -7.72
CA LYS A 90 -1.15 -3.11 -8.75
C LYS A 90 -1.78 -2.79 -10.11
N ASN A 91 -1.02 -2.15 -10.99
CA ASN A 91 -1.48 -1.70 -12.30
C ASN A 91 -1.83 -2.82 -13.30
N PHE A 92 -1.37 -4.04 -13.06
CA PHE A 92 -1.77 -5.23 -13.82
C PHE A 92 -3.01 -5.94 -13.25
N MET A 93 -3.55 -5.47 -12.12
CA MET A 93 -4.77 -6.02 -11.52
C MET A 93 -6.01 -5.43 -12.18
N THR A 94 -7.11 -6.18 -12.13
CA THR A 94 -8.43 -5.76 -12.61
C THR A 94 -9.31 -5.32 -11.45
N LEU A 95 -10.37 -4.54 -11.71
CA LEU A 95 -11.20 -3.95 -10.64
C LEU A 95 -11.99 -5.00 -9.84
N ASP A 96 -12.24 -6.19 -10.38
CA ASP A 96 -12.86 -7.31 -9.66
C ASP A 96 -11.97 -7.83 -8.51
N MET A 97 -10.65 -7.64 -8.59
CA MET A 97 -9.75 -7.99 -7.48
C MET A 97 -9.99 -7.14 -6.22
N LEU A 98 -10.74 -6.04 -6.31
CA LEU A 98 -11.18 -5.28 -5.13
C LEU A 98 -12.16 -6.06 -4.23
N ASP A 99 -12.75 -7.16 -4.72
CA ASP A 99 -13.58 -8.02 -3.87
C ASP A 99 -12.73 -8.64 -2.74
N LYS A 100 -11.47 -8.97 -3.02
CA LYS A 100 -10.51 -9.38 -2.00
C LYS A 100 -10.21 -8.28 -0.99
N ALA A 101 -10.18 -7.01 -1.42
CA ALA A 101 -10.01 -5.88 -0.50
C ALA A 101 -11.21 -5.73 0.44
N SER A 102 -12.43 -5.93 -0.08
CA SER A 102 -13.66 -5.98 0.72
C SER A 102 -13.63 -7.15 1.72
N ASP A 103 -13.24 -8.35 1.28
CA ASP A 103 -13.12 -9.52 2.15
C ASP A 103 -12.07 -9.34 3.25
N MET A 104 -10.97 -8.65 2.95
CA MET A 104 -9.96 -8.29 3.94
C MET A 104 -10.55 -7.30 4.96
N ALA A 105 -11.28 -6.28 4.51
CA ALA A 105 -11.92 -5.30 5.37
C ALA A 105 -12.99 -5.92 6.28
N GLU A 106 -13.78 -6.87 5.77
CA GLU A 106 -14.81 -7.56 6.54
C GLU A 106 -14.21 -8.52 7.58
N ARG A 107 -13.19 -9.30 7.19
CA ARG A 107 -12.57 -10.28 8.10
C ARG A 107 -11.68 -9.64 9.17
N TYR A 108 -11.02 -8.53 8.85
CA TYR A 108 -10.09 -7.85 9.75
C TYR A 108 -10.59 -6.44 10.04
N ASN A 109 -11.45 -6.31 11.06
CA ASN A 109 -12.07 -5.05 11.48
C ASN A 109 -11.97 -4.81 13.00
N GLY A 110 -11.00 -5.45 13.67
CA GLY A 110 -10.78 -5.34 15.10
C GLY A 110 -10.05 -4.07 15.53
N GLU A 111 -9.96 -3.84 16.84
CA GLU A 111 -9.24 -2.69 17.41
C GLU A 111 -7.72 -2.79 17.21
N TRP A 112 -7.16 -4.00 17.36
CA TRP A 112 -5.72 -4.24 17.31
C TRP A 112 -5.24 -4.60 15.90
N LEU A 113 -6.04 -5.34 15.15
CA LEU A 113 -5.74 -5.70 13.76
C LEU A 113 -6.90 -5.33 12.85
N SER A 114 -6.59 -4.56 11.80
CA SER A 114 -7.59 -4.12 10.84
C SER A 114 -7.07 -4.07 9.40
N SER A 115 -7.99 -4.08 8.46
CA SER A 115 -7.77 -3.73 7.05
C SER A 115 -8.70 -2.57 6.67
N GLY A 116 -9.28 -2.55 5.47
CA GLY A 116 -10.20 -1.50 5.03
C GLY A 116 -9.57 -0.36 4.23
N MET A 117 -8.31 -0.54 3.81
CA MET A 117 -7.57 0.40 2.98
C MET A 117 -7.04 -0.30 1.72
N VAL A 118 -7.00 0.42 0.61
CA VAL A 118 -6.33 0.01 -0.63
C VAL A 118 -5.09 0.88 -0.81
N LYS A 119 -3.92 0.24 -0.86
CA LYS A 119 -2.64 0.89 -1.16
C LYS A 119 -2.37 0.82 -2.65
N VAL A 120 -1.98 1.96 -3.23
CA VAL A 120 -1.63 2.09 -4.65
C VAL A 120 -0.30 2.84 -4.76
N PHE A 121 0.44 2.58 -5.83
CA PHE A 121 1.58 3.39 -6.24
C PHE A 121 1.23 4.06 -7.57
N TYR A 122 1.24 5.40 -7.61
CA TYR A 122 0.98 6.11 -8.86
C TYR A 122 2.27 6.30 -9.66
N ASP A 123 3.38 6.61 -8.97
CA ASP A 123 4.69 6.83 -9.55
C ASP A 123 5.80 6.15 -8.72
N GLY A 124 7.05 6.43 -9.07
CA GLY A 124 8.23 6.05 -8.29
C GLY A 124 8.86 7.24 -7.57
N VAL A 125 10.19 7.29 -7.51
CA VAL A 125 10.95 8.27 -6.73
C VAL A 125 11.71 9.26 -7.62
N LEU A 126 12.01 10.45 -7.07
CA LEU A 126 12.80 11.49 -7.76
C LEU A 126 14.20 11.00 -8.14
N ASP A 127 14.89 10.28 -7.25
CA ASP A 127 16.30 9.86 -7.42
C ASP A 127 16.53 8.96 -8.65
N SER A 128 15.48 8.34 -9.16
CA SER A 128 15.53 7.45 -10.33
C SER A 128 14.77 8.01 -11.53
N TRP A 129 14.34 9.28 -11.46
CA TRP A 129 13.50 9.93 -12.47
C TRP A 129 12.20 9.18 -12.74
N THR A 130 11.65 8.47 -11.75
CA THR A 130 10.40 7.70 -11.91
C THR A 130 9.19 8.37 -11.26
N ALA A 131 9.41 9.40 -10.43
CA ALA A 131 8.33 10.27 -9.95
C ALA A 131 7.73 11.07 -11.12
N VAL A 132 6.41 11.27 -11.13
CA VAL A 132 5.71 11.92 -12.25
C VAL A 132 5.58 13.41 -12.00
N MET A 133 6.20 14.20 -12.87
CA MET A 133 6.33 15.65 -12.72
C MET A 133 5.38 16.40 -13.67
N VAL A 134 4.96 17.62 -13.31
CA VAL A 134 4.23 18.54 -14.19
C VAL A 134 5.17 19.16 -15.23
N GLU A 135 6.35 19.58 -14.79
CA GLU A 135 7.41 20.12 -15.64
C GLU A 135 8.58 19.12 -15.75
N PRO A 136 9.36 19.13 -16.85
CA PRO A 136 10.46 18.20 -17.00
C PRO A 136 11.50 18.32 -15.89
N TYR A 137 12.18 17.22 -15.58
CA TYR A 137 13.27 17.20 -14.62
C TYR A 137 14.38 18.18 -15.04
N ALA A 138 14.90 18.95 -14.08
CA ALA A 138 15.92 19.98 -14.36
C ALA A 138 17.20 19.41 -14.98
N ASP A 139 17.59 18.19 -14.58
CA ASP A 139 18.74 17.45 -15.10
C ASP A 139 18.39 16.43 -16.20
N ARG A 140 17.10 16.31 -16.55
CA ARG A 140 16.59 15.45 -17.62
C ARG A 140 15.38 16.11 -18.32
N PRO A 141 15.63 17.13 -19.15
CA PRO A 141 14.61 18.07 -19.63
C PRO A 141 13.63 17.50 -20.67
N ASP A 142 13.84 16.27 -21.15
CA ASP A 142 12.97 15.54 -22.07
C ASP A 142 12.07 14.51 -21.36
N TRP A 143 12.09 14.48 -20.03
CA TRP A 143 11.45 13.44 -19.24
C TRP A 143 10.57 14.01 -18.13
N LEU A 144 9.41 13.39 -17.92
CA LEU A 144 8.41 13.78 -16.92
C LEU A 144 8.15 12.67 -15.89
N GLY A 145 8.90 11.57 -15.93
CA GLY A 145 8.55 10.36 -15.20
C GLY A 145 7.62 9.43 -15.99
N GLU A 146 7.37 8.25 -15.44
CA GLU A 146 6.48 7.26 -16.03
C GLU A 146 5.44 6.83 -14.99
N PRO A 147 4.14 7.15 -15.19
CA PRO A 147 3.11 6.76 -14.25
C PRO A 147 2.83 5.25 -14.37
N LEU A 148 2.54 4.62 -13.23
CA LEU A 148 2.12 3.22 -13.18
C LEU A 148 0.68 3.02 -13.69
N PHE A 149 -0.14 4.07 -13.61
CA PHE A 149 -1.53 4.10 -14.06
C PHE A 149 -1.76 5.28 -14.99
N THR A 150 -2.52 5.09 -16.07
CA THR A 150 -3.07 6.24 -16.78
C THR A 150 -4.03 7.03 -15.87
N PRO A 151 -4.25 8.33 -16.12
CA PRO A 151 -5.21 9.12 -15.33
C PRO A 151 -6.60 8.48 -15.26
N GLN A 152 -7.12 7.97 -16.38
CA GLN A 152 -8.43 7.33 -16.41
C GLN A 152 -8.47 6.03 -15.59
N GLN A 153 -7.44 5.17 -15.69
CA GLN A 153 -7.37 3.95 -14.89
C GLN A 153 -7.37 4.26 -13.38
N PHE A 154 -6.65 5.31 -12.97
CA PHE A 154 -6.64 5.71 -11.56
C PHE A 154 -7.98 6.30 -11.11
N ILE A 155 -8.65 7.12 -11.95
CA ILE A 155 -10.00 7.62 -11.68
C ILE A 155 -10.97 6.45 -11.47
N ASP A 156 -10.98 5.49 -12.39
CA ASP A 156 -11.88 4.32 -12.31
C ASP A 156 -11.62 3.51 -11.04
N LEU A 157 -10.34 3.33 -10.68
CA LEU A 157 -9.94 2.69 -9.43
C LEU A 157 -10.41 3.46 -8.20
N ALA A 158 -10.15 4.77 -8.12
CA ALA A 158 -10.54 5.60 -7.00
C ALA A 158 -12.07 5.59 -6.78
N VAL A 159 -12.85 5.74 -7.86
CA VAL A 159 -14.32 5.64 -7.83
C VAL A 159 -14.75 4.25 -7.32
N ALA A 160 -14.11 3.18 -7.79
CA ALA A 160 -14.46 1.81 -7.43
C ALA A 160 -14.12 1.46 -5.97
N VAL A 161 -12.98 1.94 -5.45
CA VAL A 161 -12.56 1.76 -4.05
C VAL A 161 -13.46 2.57 -3.12
N ASP A 162 -13.72 3.83 -3.46
CA ASP A 162 -14.55 4.71 -2.64
C ASP A 162 -16.00 4.21 -2.54
N ARG A 163 -16.56 3.70 -3.65
CA ARG A 163 -17.92 3.11 -3.69
C ARG A 163 -18.08 1.92 -2.73
N ARG A 164 -16.98 1.20 -2.47
CA ARG A 164 -16.94 0.07 -1.51
C ARG A 164 -16.81 0.54 -0.06
N GLY A 165 -16.73 1.84 0.19
CA GLY A 165 -16.53 2.40 1.53
C GLY A 165 -15.08 2.30 2.03
N LEU A 166 -14.17 1.73 1.24
CA LEU A 166 -12.77 1.55 1.59
C LEU A 166 -12.01 2.89 1.52
N GLN A 167 -10.93 3.00 2.30
CA GLN A 167 -9.98 4.13 2.19
C GLN A 167 -8.98 3.83 1.06
N ILE A 168 -8.51 4.83 0.32
CA ILE A 168 -7.39 4.69 -0.61
C ILE A 168 -6.20 5.50 -0.11
N ALA A 169 -5.01 4.90 -0.16
CA ALA A 169 -3.73 5.50 0.17
C ALA A 169 -2.79 5.34 -1.02
N VAL A 170 -2.23 6.42 -1.54
CA VAL A 170 -1.49 6.39 -2.81
C VAL A 170 -0.09 6.94 -2.61
N HIS A 171 0.93 6.15 -2.93
CA HIS A 171 2.28 6.66 -3.08
C HIS A 171 2.32 7.63 -4.27
N SER A 172 2.66 8.89 -3.97
CA SER A 172 2.78 9.98 -4.95
C SER A 172 3.90 10.91 -4.52
N ILE A 173 4.99 10.91 -5.28
CA ILE A 173 6.15 11.74 -4.98
C ILE A 173 6.16 12.99 -5.85
N GLY A 174 5.99 12.83 -7.16
CA GLY A 174 6.01 13.94 -8.10
C GLY A 174 4.72 14.75 -8.07
N ASP A 175 4.82 16.04 -8.39
CA ASP A 175 3.69 16.97 -8.38
C ASP A 175 2.61 16.60 -9.42
N GLY A 176 3.02 16.01 -10.55
CA GLY A 176 2.10 15.44 -11.55
C GLY A 176 1.34 14.22 -11.01
N ALA A 177 1.98 13.36 -10.23
CA ALA A 177 1.32 12.24 -9.55
C ALA A 177 0.33 12.73 -8.50
N VAL A 178 0.73 13.70 -7.66
CA VAL A 178 -0.15 14.28 -6.63
C VAL A 178 -1.41 14.85 -7.27
N ARG A 179 -1.28 15.65 -8.35
CA ARG A 179 -2.42 16.19 -9.08
C ARG A 179 -3.36 15.10 -9.60
N ALA A 180 -2.81 14.09 -10.28
CA ALA A 180 -3.62 12.99 -10.81
C ALA A 180 -4.37 12.22 -9.72
N VAL A 181 -3.76 12.10 -8.52
CA VAL A 181 -4.41 11.48 -7.37
C VAL A 181 -5.55 12.34 -6.82
N LEU A 182 -5.34 13.65 -6.70
CA LEU A 182 -6.40 14.58 -6.30
C LEU A 182 -7.57 14.57 -7.28
N ASP A 183 -7.30 14.54 -8.59
CA ASP A 183 -8.34 14.41 -9.63
C ASP A 183 -9.15 13.11 -9.46
N GLY A 184 -8.48 11.99 -9.14
CA GLY A 184 -9.17 10.72 -8.85
C GLY A 184 -10.06 10.79 -7.61
N TYR A 185 -9.64 11.48 -6.55
CA TYR A 185 -10.45 11.67 -5.34
C TYR A 185 -11.62 12.61 -5.59
N GLU A 186 -11.43 13.66 -6.38
CA GLU A 186 -12.50 14.56 -6.80
C GLU A 186 -13.56 13.80 -7.62
N ALA A 187 -13.11 12.97 -8.58
CA ALA A 187 -13.99 12.13 -9.40
C ALA A 187 -14.77 11.12 -8.55
N ALA A 188 -14.13 10.50 -7.56
CA ALA A 188 -14.80 9.61 -6.60
C ALA A 188 -15.93 10.32 -5.85
N GLN A 189 -15.67 11.51 -5.30
CA GLN A 189 -16.71 12.31 -4.61
C GLN A 189 -17.84 12.72 -5.55
N LYS A 190 -17.54 13.09 -6.81
CA LYS A 190 -18.54 13.43 -7.82
C LYS A 190 -19.43 12.23 -8.17
N ALA A 191 -18.84 11.03 -8.27
CA ALA A 191 -19.55 9.82 -8.70
C ALA A 191 -20.35 9.13 -7.57
N ASN A 192 -19.82 9.13 -6.35
CA ASN A 192 -20.38 8.37 -5.22
C ASN A 192 -21.02 9.25 -4.14
N GLY A 193 -20.86 10.57 -4.24
CA GLY A 193 -21.23 11.53 -3.20
C GLY A 193 -20.13 11.74 -2.18
N ARG A 194 -20.19 12.86 -1.46
CA ARG A 194 -19.21 13.22 -0.44
C ARG A 194 -19.46 12.44 0.85
N ARG A 195 -18.44 11.76 1.34
CA ARG A 195 -18.36 11.14 2.68
C ARG A 195 -17.04 11.52 3.35
N ASP A 196 -16.90 11.21 4.63
CA ASP A 196 -15.60 11.29 5.32
C ASP A 196 -14.70 10.11 4.90
N SER A 197 -14.27 10.11 3.64
CA SER A 197 -13.54 8.99 3.04
C SER A 197 -12.08 8.92 3.49
N ARG A 198 -11.56 10.03 4.03
CA ARG A 198 -10.20 10.21 4.54
C ARG A 198 -9.13 9.64 3.59
N HIS A 199 -9.33 9.73 2.28
CA HIS A 199 -8.34 9.29 1.29
C HIS A 199 -7.00 10.01 1.49
N ARG A 200 -5.89 9.36 1.14
CA ARG A 200 -4.54 9.81 1.50
C ARG A 200 -3.58 9.80 0.33
N VAL A 201 -2.89 10.92 0.17
CA VAL A 201 -1.66 11.01 -0.61
C VAL A 201 -0.49 10.73 0.33
N GLU A 202 0.36 9.77 -0.01
CA GLU A 202 1.55 9.38 0.75
C GLU A 202 2.80 9.96 0.10
N HIS A 203 3.80 10.28 0.92
CA HIS A 203 5.08 10.94 0.56
C HIS A 203 4.93 12.43 0.24
N ILE A 204 4.20 12.79 -0.82
CA ILE A 204 3.90 14.18 -1.19
C ILE A 204 5.16 15.08 -1.20
N GLU A 205 6.26 14.58 -1.75
CA GLU A 205 7.56 15.27 -1.68
C GLU A 205 7.58 16.58 -2.47
N VAL A 206 6.87 16.62 -3.61
CA VAL A 206 6.71 17.82 -4.42
C VAL A 206 5.23 18.04 -4.75
N VAL A 207 4.80 19.30 -4.69
CA VAL A 207 3.44 19.75 -5.01
C VAL A 207 3.50 21.08 -5.73
N THR A 208 2.48 21.38 -6.54
CA THR A 208 2.32 22.73 -7.08
C THR A 208 1.45 23.58 -6.18
N ALA A 209 1.63 24.89 -6.21
CA ALA A 209 0.77 25.83 -5.48
C ALA A 209 -0.71 25.74 -5.90
N ALA A 210 -1.00 25.29 -7.13
CA ALA A 210 -2.37 25.13 -7.62
C ALA A 210 -3.10 23.94 -6.99
N ASP A 211 -2.37 22.99 -6.39
CA ASP A 211 -2.94 21.80 -5.74
C ASP A 211 -3.21 22.05 -4.23
N ILE A 212 -2.90 23.25 -3.73
CA ILE A 212 -3.15 23.68 -2.34
C ILE A 212 -4.35 24.65 -2.33
N PRO A 213 -5.42 24.36 -1.56
CA PRO A 213 -6.61 25.22 -1.47
C PRO A 213 -6.39 26.63 -0.91
#